data_AF-A0ABD1GJ19-F1
#
_entry.id   AF-A0ABD1GJ19-F1
#
_cell.length_a   1.000
_cell.length_b   1.000
_cell.length_c   1.000
_cell.angle_alpha   90.00
_cell.angle_beta   90.00
_cell.angle_gamma   90.00
#
_symmetry.space_group_name_H-M   'P 1'
#
loop_
_entity.id
_entity.type
_entity.pdbx_description
1 polymer ?
#
loop_
_entity_poly.entity_id
_entity_poly.type
_entity_poly.pdbx_seq_one_letter_code
_entity_poly.pdbx_strand_id
1 'polypeptide(L)'
;MGTLDDMNHLKNKRIRSVADLLQDQFRLSLVHLENVVRGTICGAIRHKLIPTPQNLVTSTPLTTTYESFFGLHPLSQVLDRTNPLTQIVHGRKLSYLGPGGLTGRTASFRIRDIHPSHYGRICPIDTSEGINVGLIGSLAFHARMGYWGSLESPFYDISEKSTGSRLLYLSPDRDEYYMLAAGNSLALNQDIQEEQVVPARYRQEFLTIA
;
A
#
# COMPACT_ATOMS: atom_id res chain seq x y z
N MET A 1 6.20 -12.75 28.06
CA MET A 1 7.12 -13.18 27.00
C MET A 1 6.72 -12.45 25.74
N GLY A 2 7.63 -11.68 25.12
CA GLY A 2 7.32 -10.97 23.89
C GLY A 2 7.09 -11.97 22.75
N THR A 3 5.96 -11.85 22.07
CA THR A 3 5.73 -12.54 20.80
C THR A 3 6.71 -11.97 19.79
N LEU A 4 7.49 -12.83 19.12
CA LEU A 4 8.36 -12.42 18.01
C LEU A 4 7.49 -11.79 16.92
N ASP A 5 7.84 -10.58 16.49
CA ASP A 5 7.07 -9.84 15.50
C ASP A 5 7.28 -10.42 14.10
N ASP A 6 6.19 -10.71 13.39
CA ASP A 6 6.23 -11.27 12.04
C ASP A 6 6.34 -10.15 11.00
N MET A 7 7.53 -9.98 10.42
CA MET A 7 7.83 -9.01 9.37
C MET A 7 6.96 -9.20 8.10
N ASN A 8 6.42 -10.39 7.85
CA ASN A 8 5.59 -10.66 6.68
C ASN A 8 4.14 -10.21 6.88
N HIS A 9 3.71 -9.96 8.11
CA HIS A 9 2.37 -9.45 8.38
C HIS A 9 2.14 -8.09 7.72
N LEU A 10 0.97 -7.89 7.13
CA LEU A 10 0.58 -6.59 6.56
C LEU A 10 0.48 -5.45 7.57
N LYS A 11 0.56 -5.71 8.89
CA LYS A 11 0.62 -4.64 9.90
C LYS A 11 1.99 -3.98 9.93
N ASN A 12 3.01 -4.73 9.54
CA ASN A 12 4.41 -4.31 9.45
C ASN A 12 4.81 -3.86 8.03
N LYS A 13 3.83 -3.73 7.14
CA LYS A 13 4.01 -3.28 5.76
C LYS A 13 3.06 -2.13 5.48
N ARG A 14 3.52 -1.16 4.68
CA ARG A 14 2.68 -0.05 4.20
C ARG A 14 2.81 0.09 2.70
N ILE A 15 1.74 0.50 2.05
CA ILE A 15 1.78 0.92 0.66
C ILE A 15 2.35 2.33 0.58
N ARG A 16 3.26 2.51 -0.37
CA ARG A 16 3.71 3.84 -0.80
C ARG A 16 3.04 4.18 -2.11
N SER A 17 2.25 5.23 -2.11
CA SER A 17 1.60 5.75 -3.31
C SER A 17 2.59 6.54 -4.17
N VAL A 18 2.16 6.91 -5.38
CA VAL A 18 2.93 7.82 -6.23
C VAL A 18 3.22 9.15 -5.53
N ALA A 19 2.29 9.64 -4.70
CA ALA A 19 2.47 10.87 -3.94
C ALA A 19 3.59 10.73 -2.91
N ASP A 20 3.65 9.62 -2.17
CA ASP A 20 4.72 9.37 -1.18
C ASP A 20 6.10 9.25 -1.82
N LEU A 21 6.17 8.69 -3.03
CA LEU A 21 7.43 8.55 -3.78
C LEU A 21 7.88 9.88 -4.36
N LEU A 22 6.94 10.63 -4.95
CA LEU A 22 7.21 11.95 -5.52
C LEU A 22 7.58 12.96 -4.42
N GLN A 23 6.95 12.89 -3.25
CA GLN A 23 7.22 13.77 -2.10
C GLN A 23 8.69 13.65 -1.65
N ASP A 24 9.25 12.43 -1.61
CA ASP A 24 10.65 12.24 -1.26
C ASP A 24 11.60 12.90 -2.27
N GLN A 25 11.33 12.73 -3.56
CA GLN A 25 12.14 13.36 -4.62
C GLN A 25 11.99 14.89 -4.60
N PHE A 26 10.75 15.36 -4.39
CA PHE A 26 10.45 16.78 -4.27
C PHE A 26 11.12 17.42 -3.05
N ARG A 27 11.22 16.70 -1.93
CA ARG A 27 11.95 17.17 -0.76
C ARG A 27 13.44 17.36 -1.06
N LEU A 28 14.06 16.39 -1.75
CA LEU A 28 15.46 16.49 -2.15
C LEU A 28 15.71 17.67 -3.11
N SER A 29 14.80 17.90 -4.06
CA SER A 29 14.91 19.01 -4.99
C SER A 29 14.73 20.38 -4.32
N LEU A 30 13.88 20.49 -3.30
CA LEU A 30 13.79 21.68 -2.47
C LEU A 30 15.07 21.97 -1.69
N VAL A 31 15.73 20.95 -1.14
CA VAL A 31 17.04 21.11 -0.47
C VAL A 31 18.10 21.57 -1.48
N HIS A 32 18.07 21.03 -2.71
CA HIS A 32 18.97 21.50 -3.75
C HIS A 32 18.71 22.96 -4.12
N LEU A 33 17.43 23.35 -4.29
CA LEU A 33 17.02 24.72 -4.56
C LEU A 33 17.49 25.67 -3.44
N GLU A 34 17.36 25.27 -2.17
CA GLU A 34 17.85 26.04 -1.02
C GLU A 34 19.36 26.32 -1.13
N ASN A 35 20.15 25.29 -1.50
CA ASN A 35 21.60 25.43 -1.67
C ASN A 35 21.96 26.38 -2.82
N VAL A 36 21.24 26.31 -3.94
CA VAL A 36 21.40 27.20 -5.09
C VAL A 36 21.09 28.64 -4.69
N VAL A 37 19.93 28.86 -4.05
CA VAL A 37 19.52 30.19 -3.55
C VAL A 37 20.57 30.76 -2.60
N ARG A 38 21.05 29.96 -1.64
CA ARG A 38 22.09 30.39 -0.68
C ARG A 38 23.38 30.78 -1.39
N GLY A 39 23.81 30.01 -2.39
CA GLY A 39 24.97 30.33 -3.22
C GLY A 39 24.81 31.65 -3.97
N THR A 40 23.65 31.87 -4.59
CA THR A 40 23.31 33.09 -5.32
C THR A 40 23.30 34.31 -4.41
N ILE A 41 22.73 34.20 -3.20
CA ILE A 41 22.74 35.27 -2.20
C ILE A 41 24.19 35.63 -1.80
N CYS A 42 25.01 34.63 -1.50
CA CYS A 42 26.43 34.85 -1.19
C CYS A 42 27.17 35.55 -2.33
N GLY A 43 26.89 35.19 -3.58
CA GLY A 43 27.45 35.85 -4.77
C GLY A 43 26.97 37.30 -4.93
N ALA A 44 25.67 37.55 -4.78
CA ALA A 44 25.08 38.89 -4.88
C ALA A 44 25.68 39.87 -3.86
N ILE A 45 25.86 39.42 -2.61
CA ILE A 45 26.50 40.21 -1.54
C ILE A 45 27.93 40.61 -1.93
N ARG A 46 28.73 39.67 -2.49
CA ARG A 46 30.11 39.95 -2.92
C ARG A 46 30.19 41.01 -4.01
N HIS A 47 29.22 41.02 -4.92
CA HIS A 47 29.16 41.97 -6.05
C HIS A 47 28.34 43.24 -5.76
N LYS A 48 27.88 43.46 -4.51
CA LYS A 48 27.01 44.58 -4.11
C LYS A 48 25.74 44.70 -4.96
N LEU A 49 25.20 43.57 -5.42
CA LEU A 49 23.93 43.50 -6.14
C LEU A 49 22.77 43.34 -5.14
N ILE A 50 21.62 43.94 -5.44
CA ILE A 50 20.40 43.75 -4.65
C ILE A 50 19.65 42.54 -5.23
N PRO A 51 19.59 41.39 -4.52
CA PRO A 51 18.90 40.23 -5.04
C PRO A 51 17.38 40.43 -4.95
N THR A 52 16.68 40.21 -6.06
CA THR A 52 15.20 40.16 -6.09
C THR A 52 14.73 38.71 -5.93
N PRO A 53 13.56 38.44 -5.32
CA PRO A 53 13.05 37.07 -5.15
C PRO A 53 12.94 36.28 -6.47
N GLN A 54 12.59 36.96 -7.56
CA GLN A 54 12.49 36.36 -8.90
C GLN A 54 13.85 35.88 -9.44
N ASN A 55 14.95 36.56 -9.08
CA ASN A 55 16.30 36.17 -9.51
C ASN A 55 16.92 35.11 -8.60
N LEU A 56 16.34 34.87 -7.42
CA LEU A 56 16.83 33.89 -6.46
C LEU A 56 16.23 32.50 -6.70
N VAL A 57 14.92 32.43 -6.95
CA VAL A 57 14.20 31.17 -7.03
C VAL A 57 14.00 30.77 -8.49
N THR A 58 14.63 29.67 -8.91
CA THR A 58 14.43 29.07 -10.23
C THR A 58 13.57 27.81 -10.12
N SER A 59 12.68 27.61 -11.09
CA SER A 59 11.83 26.41 -11.17
C SER A 59 12.53 25.20 -11.79
N THR A 60 13.66 25.41 -12.47
CA THR A 60 14.39 24.37 -13.22
C THR A 60 14.69 23.11 -12.38
N PRO A 61 15.16 23.20 -11.12
CA PRO A 61 15.42 22.00 -10.33
C PRO A 61 14.16 21.17 -10.04
N LEU A 62 13.01 21.82 -9.91
CA LEU A 62 11.73 21.16 -9.64
C LEU A 62 11.19 20.50 -10.91
N THR A 63 11.25 21.19 -12.05
CA THR A 63 10.78 20.65 -13.33
C THR A 63 11.61 19.46 -13.76
N THR A 64 12.94 19.53 -13.64
CA THR A 64 13.83 18.40 -13.99
C THR A 64 13.61 17.19 -13.09
N THR A 65 13.36 17.41 -11.79
CA THR A 65 13.04 16.32 -10.85
C THR A 65 11.73 15.64 -11.23
N TYR A 66 10.71 16.41 -11.61
CA TYR A 66 9.42 15.89 -12.04
C TYR A 66 9.55 15.06 -13.33
N GLU A 67 10.22 15.60 -14.35
CA GLU A 67 10.47 14.90 -15.62
C GLU A 67 11.29 13.62 -15.40
N SER A 68 12.33 13.68 -14.58
CA SER A 68 13.16 12.53 -14.25
C SER A 68 12.37 11.44 -13.51
N PHE A 69 11.50 11.81 -12.55
CA PHE A 69 10.67 10.86 -11.84
C PHE A 69 9.72 10.12 -12.79
N PHE A 70 8.91 10.83 -13.57
CA PHE A 70 7.95 10.16 -14.45
C PHE A 70 8.60 9.48 -15.65
N GLY A 71 9.77 9.94 -16.10
CA GLY A 71 10.49 9.36 -17.24
C GLY A 71 11.35 8.14 -16.90
N LEU A 72 11.96 8.10 -15.71
CA LEU A 72 12.99 7.11 -15.37
C LEU A 72 12.68 6.24 -14.15
N HIS A 73 11.70 6.61 -13.32
CA HIS A 73 11.44 5.87 -12.09
C HIS A 73 10.95 4.44 -12.42
N PRO A 74 11.50 3.36 -11.81
CA PRO A 74 11.15 1.98 -12.14
C PRO A 74 9.67 1.61 -11.93
N LEU A 75 8.98 2.36 -11.07
CA LEU A 75 7.54 2.22 -10.82
C LEU A 75 6.66 3.09 -11.74
N SER A 76 7.25 3.97 -12.55
CA SER A 76 6.55 4.71 -13.60
C SER A 76 6.49 3.82 -14.85
N GLN A 77 5.42 3.03 -14.95
CA GLN A 77 5.27 2.03 -16.01
C GLN A 77 4.36 2.54 -17.13
N VAL A 78 4.61 2.08 -18.35
CA VAL A 78 3.70 2.31 -19.47
C VAL A 78 2.42 1.51 -19.23
N LEU A 79 1.28 2.21 -19.18
CA LEU A 79 -0.01 1.60 -18.95
C LEU A 79 -0.33 0.57 -20.04
N ASP A 80 -0.75 -0.62 -19.62
CA ASP A 80 -1.25 -1.66 -20.52
C ASP A 80 -2.67 -1.27 -20.98
N ARG A 81 -2.84 -1.07 -22.28
CA ARG A 81 -4.09 -0.61 -22.90
C ARG A 81 -4.76 -1.68 -23.77
N THR A 82 -4.38 -2.94 -23.65
CA THR A 82 -4.91 -4.03 -24.48
C THR A 82 -6.44 -4.12 -24.40
N ASN A 83 -7.01 -4.01 -23.21
CA ASN A 83 -8.46 -3.97 -22.98
C ASN A 83 -8.82 -3.26 -21.66
N PRO A 84 -10.10 -2.92 -21.41
CA PRO A 84 -10.50 -2.22 -20.19
C PRO A 84 -10.15 -2.96 -18.89
N LEU A 85 -10.25 -4.29 -18.88
CA LEU A 85 -9.89 -5.09 -17.71
C LEU A 85 -8.40 -5.00 -17.40
N THR A 86 -7.53 -5.10 -18.41
CA THR A 86 -6.07 -4.97 -18.23
C THR A 86 -5.68 -3.59 -17.70
N GLN A 87 -6.36 -2.52 -18.12
CA GLN A 87 -6.13 -1.18 -17.61
C GLN A 87 -6.49 -1.08 -16.11
N ILE A 88 -7.64 -1.63 -15.73
CA ILE A 88 -8.09 -1.65 -14.33
C ILE A 88 -7.14 -2.48 -13.46
N VAL A 89 -6.76 -3.67 -13.93
CA VAL A 89 -5.83 -4.55 -13.20
C VAL A 89 -4.47 -3.87 -13.04
N HIS A 90 -3.91 -3.29 -14.10
CA HIS A 90 -2.63 -2.57 -14.04
C HIS A 90 -2.70 -1.42 -13.01
N GLY A 91 -3.77 -0.61 -13.04
CA GLY A 91 -3.96 0.48 -12.08
C GLY A 91 -4.14 0.03 -10.62
N ARG A 92 -4.42 -1.25 -10.37
CA ARG A 92 -4.60 -1.85 -9.03
C ARG A 92 -3.45 -2.76 -8.61
N LYS A 93 -2.36 -2.82 -9.37
CA LYS A 93 -1.18 -3.62 -9.04
C LYS A 93 -0.39 -3.02 -7.88
N LEU A 94 0.15 -3.90 -7.06
CA LEU A 94 1.09 -3.64 -5.99
C LEU A 94 2.42 -4.31 -6.31
N SER A 95 3.52 -3.67 -5.95
CA SER A 95 4.87 -4.18 -6.18
C SER A 95 5.71 -4.04 -4.92
N TYR A 96 6.38 -5.13 -4.53
CA TYR A 96 7.46 -5.12 -3.54
C TYR A 96 8.80 -4.70 -4.15
N LEU A 97 8.88 -4.58 -5.47
CA LEU A 97 10.09 -4.22 -6.21
C LEU A 97 10.22 -2.70 -6.35
N GLY A 98 11.46 -2.22 -6.35
CA GLY A 98 11.79 -0.81 -6.62
C GLY A 98 12.78 -0.23 -5.62
N PRO A 99 13.09 1.08 -5.72
CA PRO A 99 13.98 1.75 -4.77
C PRO A 99 13.46 1.63 -3.32
N GLY A 100 14.31 1.12 -2.43
CA GLY A 100 13.94 0.85 -1.03
C GLY A 100 13.09 -0.41 -0.81
N GLY A 101 12.81 -1.17 -1.88
CA GLY A 101 12.12 -2.46 -1.84
C GLY A 101 13.06 -3.64 -2.06
N LEU A 102 12.48 -4.75 -2.53
CA LEU A 102 13.18 -5.99 -2.84
C LEU A 102 13.63 -6.02 -4.30
N THR A 103 14.52 -6.96 -4.61
CA THR A 103 14.81 -7.34 -5.99
C THR A 103 14.31 -8.75 -6.24
N GLY A 104 13.86 -9.04 -7.46
CA GLY A 104 13.38 -10.37 -7.82
C GLY A 104 14.41 -11.48 -7.60
N ARG A 105 15.71 -11.18 -7.64
CA ARG A 105 16.77 -12.17 -7.39
C ARG A 105 17.09 -12.40 -5.91
N THR A 106 16.90 -11.37 -5.07
CA THR A 106 17.27 -11.42 -3.65
C THR A 106 16.10 -11.73 -2.72
N ALA A 107 14.87 -11.67 -3.22
CA ALA A 107 13.69 -11.96 -2.41
C ALA A 107 13.66 -13.43 -1.97
N SER A 108 13.58 -13.64 -0.66
CA SER A 108 13.50 -14.97 -0.04
C SER A 108 12.16 -15.65 -0.31
N PHE A 109 12.15 -16.98 -0.19
CA PHE A 109 10.93 -17.78 -0.37
C PHE A 109 9.78 -17.33 0.55
N ARG A 110 10.09 -17.02 1.82
CA ARG A 110 9.08 -16.60 2.82
C ARG A 110 8.32 -15.33 2.45
N ILE A 111 8.93 -14.41 1.69
CA ILE A 111 8.27 -13.15 1.31
C ILE A 111 7.31 -13.38 0.12
N ARG A 112 7.58 -14.41 -0.69
CA ARG A 112 6.75 -14.76 -1.85
C ARG A 112 5.52 -15.57 -1.46
N ASP A 113 5.51 -16.12 -0.25
CA ASP A 113 4.43 -16.94 0.26
C ASP A 113 3.20 -16.09 0.61
N ILE A 114 2.03 -16.73 0.59
CA ILE A 114 0.75 -16.07 0.85
C ILE A 114 0.52 -16.04 2.36
N HIS A 115 0.72 -14.87 2.95
CA HIS A 115 0.48 -14.68 4.37
C HIS A 115 -1.03 -14.57 4.69
N PRO A 116 -1.55 -15.15 5.79
CA PRO A 116 -2.97 -15.08 6.16
C PRO A 116 -3.54 -13.66 6.24
N SER A 117 -2.72 -12.66 6.59
CA SER A 117 -3.14 -11.25 6.61
C SER A 117 -3.54 -10.70 5.24
N HIS A 118 -3.15 -11.36 4.14
CA HIS A 118 -3.53 -10.97 2.77
C HIS A 118 -5.03 -11.12 2.50
N TYR A 119 -5.73 -11.96 3.27
CA TYR A 119 -7.17 -12.23 3.08
C TYR A 119 -7.98 -10.93 3.04
N GLY A 120 -8.77 -10.75 1.97
CA GLY A 120 -9.59 -9.56 1.74
C GLY A 120 -8.83 -8.30 1.31
N ARG A 121 -7.48 -8.35 1.24
CA ARG A 121 -6.62 -7.18 1.01
C ARG A 121 -5.78 -7.30 -0.26
N ILE A 122 -5.10 -8.42 -0.45
CA ILE A 122 -4.28 -8.72 -1.63
C ILE A 122 -4.84 -10.00 -2.26
N CYS A 123 -4.97 -10.01 -3.58
CA CYS A 123 -5.40 -11.19 -4.31
C CYS A 123 -4.33 -12.29 -4.21
N PRO A 124 -4.66 -13.50 -3.69
CA PRO A 124 -3.69 -14.59 -3.61
C PRO A 124 -3.45 -15.29 -4.96
N ILE A 125 -4.30 -15.02 -5.96
CA ILE A 125 -4.29 -15.72 -7.26
C ILE A 125 -3.59 -14.88 -8.32
N ASP A 126 -3.92 -13.58 -8.40
CA ASP A 126 -3.37 -12.68 -9.41
C ASP A 126 -1.97 -12.20 -8.99
N THR A 127 -0.97 -12.99 -9.38
CA THR A 127 0.47 -12.72 -9.23
C THR A 127 1.16 -12.84 -10.57
N SER A 128 2.27 -12.11 -10.75
CA SER A 128 3.14 -12.34 -11.91
C SER A 128 3.77 -13.74 -11.85
N GLU A 129 4.09 -14.29 -13.02
CA GLU A 129 4.81 -15.57 -13.14
C GLU A 129 6.34 -15.38 -13.12
N GLY A 130 7.08 -16.49 -13.00
CA GLY A 130 8.54 -16.51 -13.07
C GLY A 130 9.23 -15.83 -11.88
N ILE A 131 10.28 -15.05 -12.16
CA ILE A 131 11.13 -14.47 -11.11
C ILE A 131 10.41 -13.48 -10.17
N ASN A 132 9.28 -12.95 -10.61
CA ASN A 132 8.50 -11.96 -9.87
C ASN A 132 7.29 -12.56 -9.12
N VAL A 133 7.17 -13.89 -9.09
CA VAL A 133 6.08 -14.57 -8.37
C VAL A 133 6.05 -14.20 -6.89
N GLY A 134 4.88 -13.84 -6.38
CA GLY A 134 4.67 -13.37 -5.01
C GLY A 134 5.19 -11.97 -4.70
N LEU A 135 5.86 -11.29 -5.66
CA LEU A 135 6.42 -9.94 -5.47
C LEU A 135 5.61 -8.84 -6.16
N ILE A 136 4.81 -9.23 -7.15
CA ILE A 136 3.86 -8.34 -7.82
C ILE A 136 2.51 -9.04 -7.78
N GLY A 137 1.51 -8.36 -7.24
CA GLY A 137 0.14 -8.85 -7.17
C GLY A 137 -0.86 -7.72 -7.28
N SER A 138 -2.14 -8.05 -7.13
CA SER A 138 -3.23 -7.08 -7.26
C SER A 138 -3.98 -6.88 -5.95
N LEU A 139 -4.53 -5.67 -5.77
CA LEU A 139 -5.46 -5.39 -4.67
C LEU A 139 -6.72 -6.26 -4.78
N ALA A 140 -7.20 -6.77 -3.65
CA ALA A 140 -8.52 -7.42 -3.60
C ALA A 140 -9.64 -6.42 -3.94
N PHE A 141 -10.81 -6.92 -4.34
CA PHE A 141 -11.91 -6.10 -4.87
C PHE A 141 -12.33 -4.95 -3.95
N HIS A 142 -12.60 -5.26 -2.68
CA HIS A 142 -13.07 -4.26 -1.71
C HIS A 142 -11.97 -3.66 -0.84
N ALA A 143 -10.71 -4.00 -1.09
CA ALA A 143 -9.58 -3.45 -0.35
C ALA A 143 -9.47 -1.95 -0.57
N ARG A 144 -9.19 -1.21 0.52
CA ARG A 144 -8.94 0.22 0.51
C ARG A 144 -7.61 0.52 1.19
N MET A 145 -7.00 1.63 0.79
CA MET A 145 -5.82 2.16 1.48
C MET A 145 -6.28 3.12 2.57
N GLY A 146 -5.89 2.85 3.81
CA GLY A 146 -6.07 3.76 4.94
C GLY A 146 -5.08 4.93 4.89
N TYR A 147 -5.25 5.90 5.79
CA TYR A 147 -4.47 7.14 5.82
C TYR A 147 -2.95 6.94 5.93
N TRP A 148 -2.52 5.88 6.63
CA TRP A 148 -1.10 5.58 6.84
C TRP A 148 -0.54 4.56 5.83
N GLY A 149 -1.27 4.28 4.75
CA GLY A 149 -0.89 3.28 3.75
C GLY A 149 -1.15 1.83 4.17
N SER A 150 -1.91 1.60 5.26
CA SER A 150 -2.37 0.27 5.65
C SER A 150 -3.49 -0.22 4.72
N LEU A 151 -3.50 -1.51 4.41
CA LEU A 151 -4.59 -2.11 3.65
C LEU A 151 -5.75 -2.52 4.55
N GLU A 152 -6.93 -2.01 4.25
CA GLU A 152 -8.16 -2.28 4.98
C GLU A 152 -9.12 -3.09 4.12
N SER A 153 -9.81 -4.04 4.74
CA SER A 153 -10.87 -4.83 4.11
C SER A 153 -12.17 -4.60 4.87
N PRO A 154 -13.33 -4.57 4.18
CA PRO A 154 -14.60 -4.50 4.86
C PRO A 154 -14.98 -5.84 5.50
N PHE A 155 -15.63 -5.77 6.64
CA PHE A 155 -16.25 -6.87 7.36
C PHE A 155 -17.61 -6.41 7.90
N TYR A 156 -18.53 -7.34 8.09
CA TYR A 156 -19.78 -7.06 8.79
C TYR A 156 -19.58 -7.29 10.29
N ASP A 157 -20.02 -6.34 11.08
CA ASP A 157 -20.10 -6.47 12.53
C ASP A 157 -21.28 -7.38 12.90
N ILE A 158 -21.01 -8.37 13.74
CA ILE A 158 -21.98 -9.40 14.14
C ILE A 158 -21.99 -9.39 15.66
N SER A 159 -23.10 -8.94 16.23
CA SER A 159 -23.32 -8.92 17.67
C SER A 159 -24.76 -9.30 17.99
N GLU A 160 -25.01 -9.96 19.12
CA GLU A 160 -26.38 -10.32 19.55
C GLU A 160 -27.31 -9.11 19.67
N LYS A 161 -26.75 -7.90 19.81
CA LYS A 161 -27.49 -6.64 19.99
C LYS A 161 -27.57 -5.79 18.72
N SER A 162 -26.92 -6.18 17.61
CA SER A 162 -26.97 -5.39 16.38
C SER A 162 -28.26 -5.66 15.64
N THR A 163 -29.20 -4.72 15.71
CA THR A 163 -30.46 -4.72 14.96
C THR A 163 -30.29 -4.44 13.46
N GLY A 164 -29.06 -4.32 12.95
CA GLY A 164 -28.77 -4.06 11.54
C GLY A 164 -27.33 -4.40 11.15
N SER A 165 -27.13 -4.61 9.85
CA SER A 165 -25.81 -4.92 9.26
C SER A 165 -24.93 -3.66 9.21
N ARG A 166 -23.87 -3.66 10.02
CA ARG A 166 -22.88 -2.57 10.02
C ARG A 166 -21.62 -3.01 9.31
N LEU A 167 -21.23 -2.28 8.26
CA LEU A 167 -19.97 -2.49 7.56
C LEU A 167 -18.83 -1.75 8.27
N LEU A 168 -17.76 -2.46 8.61
CA LEU A 168 -16.55 -1.94 9.24
C LEU A 168 -15.33 -2.24 8.37
N TYR A 169 -14.49 -1.24 8.13
CA TYR A 169 -13.19 -1.45 7.50
C TYR A 169 -12.14 -1.75 8.57
N LEU A 170 -11.51 -2.92 8.48
CA LEU A 170 -10.52 -3.36 9.46
C LEU A 170 -9.12 -3.44 8.83
N SER A 171 -8.17 -2.79 9.49
CA SER A 171 -6.75 -2.93 9.21
C SER A 171 -6.23 -4.30 9.66
N PRO A 172 -5.04 -4.74 9.17
CA PRO A 172 -4.45 -6.04 9.54
C PRO A 172 -3.98 -6.10 11.00
N ASP A 173 -3.91 -4.95 11.67
CA ASP A 173 -3.58 -4.90 13.10
C ASP A 173 -4.84 -5.06 13.95
N ARG A 174 -5.94 -4.45 13.52
CA ARG A 174 -7.23 -4.54 14.23
C ARG A 174 -7.90 -5.88 14.07
N ASP A 175 -7.77 -6.53 12.91
CA ASP A 175 -8.47 -7.78 12.64
C ASP A 175 -7.99 -8.96 13.50
N GLU A 176 -6.77 -8.93 14.04
CA GLU A 176 -6.26 -9.93 15.00
C GLU A 176 -7.05 -9.99 16.32
N TYR A 177 -7.77 -8.92 16.67
CA TYR A 177 -8.58 -8.84 17.89
C TYR A 177 -10.01 -9.36 17.70
N TYR A 178 -10.43 -9.63 16.47
CA TYR A 178 -11.77 -10.12 16.14
C TYR A 178 -11.72 -11.56 15.66
N MET A 179 -12.81 -12.28 15.91
CA MET A 179 -13.03 -13.59 15.33
C MET A 179 -13.78 -13.41 14.01
N LEU A 180 -13.16 -13.82 12.90
CA LEU A 180 -13.67 -13.59 11.56
C LEU A 180 -14.28 -14.87 11.02
N ALA A 181 -15.60 -14.91 10.86
CA ALA A 181 -16.27 -16.04 10.22
C ALA A 181 -16.31 -15.88 8.69
N ALA A 182 -16.44 -17.00 7.98
CA ALA A 182 -16.63 -16.99 6.54
C ALA A 182 -18.05 -16.49 6.17
N GLY A 183 -18.17 -15.71 5.09
CA GLY A 183 -19.42 -15.03 4.72
C GLY A 183 -20.62 -15.94 4.37
N ASN A 184 -20.40 -17.24 4.26
CA ASN A 184 -21.44 -18.26 4.09
C ASN A 184 -22.13 -18.67 5.39
N SER A 185 -21.61 -18.27 6.55
CA SER A 185 -21.92 -18.93 7.83
C SER A 185 -22.62 -18.07 8.89
N LEU A 186 -22.95 -16.79 8.60
CA LEU A 186 -23.63 -15.93 9.59
C LEU A 186 -24.77 -15.06 8.99
N ALA A 187 -26.00 -15.38 9.43
CA ALA A 187 -27.00 -14.48 10.02
C ALA A 187 -27.48 -13.20 9.30
N LEU A 188 -27.17 -12.97 8.03
CA LEU A 188 -27.85 -11.89 7.27
C LEU A 188 -29.30 -12.23 6.91
N ASN A 189 -29.65 -13.52 6.94
CA ASN A 189 -31.02 -14.00 6.86
C ASN A 189 -31.40 -14.58 8.23
N GLN A 190 -32.27 -13.89 8.99
CA GLN A 190 -32.84 -14.40 10.24
C GLN A 190 -33.59 -15.73 10.07
N ASP A 191 -33.83 -16.17 8.83
CA ASP A 191 -34.59 -17.38 8.48
C ASP A 191 -33.72 -18.63 8.19
N ILE A 192 -32.39 -18.51 8.12
CA ILE A 192 -31.53 -19.68 7.88
C ILE A 192 -31.05 -20.19 9.23
N GLN A 193 -31.61 -21.32 9.65
CA GLN A 193 -31.12 -22.07 10.80
C GLN A 193 -29.64 -22.41 10.60
N GLU A 194 -28.90 -22.09 11.66
CA GLU A 194 -27.46 -22.14 11.85
C GLU A 194 -26.84 -23.47 11.37
N GLU A 195 -25.75 -23.37 10.61
CA GLU A 195 -24.73 -24.42 10.71
C GLU A 195 -24.25 -24.45 12.17
N GLN A 196 -24.43 -25.59 12.83
CA GLN A 196 -23.98 -25.85 14.21
C GLN A 196 -22.48 -25.67 14.44
N VAL A 197 -21.71 -25.52 13.35
CA VAL A 197 -20.27 -25.34 13.38
C VAL A 197 -19.86 -24.37 12.27
N VAL A 198 -19.44 -23.17 12.65
CA VAL A 198 -18.99 -22.12 11.75
C VAL A 198 -17.47 -22.09 11.66
N PRO A 199 -16.88 -22.22 10.46
CA PRO A 199 -15.45 -22.00 10.29
C PRO A 199 -15.13 -20.52 10.46
N ALA A 200 -14.20 -20.23 11.36
CA ALA A 200 -13.74 -18.90 11.65
C ALA A 200 -12.22 -18.84 11.71
N ARG A 201 -11.73 -17.60 11.72
CA ARG A 201 -10.31 -17.29 11.84
C ARG A 201 -10.10 -16.37 13.03
N TYR A 202 -9.16 -16.74 13.89
CA TYR A 202 -8.72 -15.90 15.00
C TYR A 202 -7.20 -15.92 15.07
N ARG A 203 -6.56 -14.75 15.10
CA ARG A 203 -5.09 -14.62 15.14
C ARG A 203 -4.37 -15.53 14.14
N GLN A 204 -4.86 -15.54 12.90
CA GLN A 204 -4.32 -16.32 11.78
C GLN A 204 -4.55 -17.84 11.83
N GLU A 205 -5.13 -18.36 12.91
CA GLU A 205 -5.50 -19.77 13.02
C GLU A 205 -6.94 -19.98 12.55
N PHE A 206 -7.17 -21.11 11.88
CA PHE A 206 -8.51 -21.55 11.51
C PHE A 206 -9.12 -22.35 12.65
N LEU A 207 -10.30 -21.92 13.09
CA LEU A 207 -11.04 -22.48 14.19
C LEU A 207 -12.45 -22.85 13.72
N THR A 208 -13.10 -23.72 14.46
CA THR A 208 -14.52 -24.02 14.30
C THR A 208 -15.25 -23.54 15.55
N ILE A 209 -16.20 -22.63 15.37
CA ILE A 209 -17.06 -22.11 16.44
C ILE A 209 -18.34 -22.93 16.41
N ALA A 210 -18.78 -23.43 17.57
CA ALA A 210 -20.09 -24.05 17.74
C ALA A 210 -21.06 -23.07 18.40
#